data_AF-A0A1R1M1A3-F1
#
_entry.id   AF-A0A1R1M1A3-F1
#
_cell.length_a   1.000
_cell.length_b   1.000
_cell.length_c   1.000
_cell.angle_alpha   90.00
_cell.angle_beta   90.00
_cell.angle_gamma   90.00
#
_symmetry.space_group_name_H-M   'P 1'
#
loop_
_entity.id
_entity.type
_entity.pdbx_description
1 polymer ?
#
loop_
_entity_poly.entity_id
_entity_poly.type
_entity_poly.pdbx_seq_one_letter_code
_entity_poly.pdbx_strand_id
1 'polypeptide(L)'
;MKKKLAAFIICTLLSMVPIVLSFGILPRQVASIIAQFGPSCAENSWCAERLSSITVFAVLAWSAWGLYFIINYRWIRFGYVEKKIRILGAFVGTCALLSAHLYGVFMVLPAVLLMLYIHFKAPYSAHA
;
A
#
# COMPACT_ATOMS: atom_id res chain seq x y z
N MET A 1 20.36 10.07 12.44
CA MET A 1 19.80 8.69 12.55
C MET A 1 18.54 8.60 13.42
N LYS A 2 18.55 9.05 14.69
CA LYS A 2 17.43 8.86 15.64
C LYS A 2 16.03 9.28 15.11
N LYS A 3 15.91 10.45 14.47
CA LYS A 3 14.63 10.95 13.91
C LYS A 3 14.09 10.10 12.74
N LYS A 4 14.97 9.57 11.88
CA LYS A 4 14.59 8.72 10.73
C LYS A 4 14.09 7.35 11.20
N LEU A 5 14.76 6.79 12.21
CA LEU A 5 14.38 5.51 12.82
C LEU A 5 13.04 5.61 13.56
N ALA A 6 12.81 6.68 14.31
CA ALA A 6 11.53 6.92 14.98
C ALA A 6 10.37 7.03 13.97
N ALA A 7 10.54 7.80 12.89
CA ALA A 7 9.54 7.90 11.82
C ALA A 7 9.24 6.54 11.18
N PHE A 8 10.28 5.73 10.93
CA PHE A 8 10.10 4.38 10.40
C PHE A 8 9.34 3.46 11.37
N ILE A 9 9.67 3.47 12.65
CA ILE A 9 9.00 2.63 13.65
C ILE A 9 7.54 3.06 13.78
N ILE A 10 7.28 4.37 13.91
CA ILE A 10 5.92 4.90 14.02
C ILE A 10 5.12 4.54 12.77
N CYS A 11 5.63 4.82 11.58
CA CYS A 11 4.91 4.52 10.35
C CYS A 11 4.74 3.02 10.11
N THR A 12 5.71 2.18 10.50
CA THR A 12 5.58 0.70 10.45
C THR A 12 4.50 0.21 11.43
N LEU A 13 4.47 0.73 12.65
CA LEU A 13 3.43 0.37 13.62
C LEU A 13 2.04 0.85 13.16
N LEU A 14 1.98 2.08 12.65
CA LEU A 14 0.74 2.66 12.11
C LEU A 14 0.26 1.90 10.87
N SER A 15 1.18 1.32 10.10
CA SER A 15 0.87 0.52 8.94
C SER A 15 0.46 -0.91 9.36
N MET A 16 0.99 -1.48 10.44
CA MET A 16 0.56 -2.81 10.91
C MET A 16 -0.95 -2.87 11.20
N VAL A 17 -1.55 -1.77 11.65
CA VAL A 17 -3.01 -1.67 11.87
C VAL A 17 -3.80 -2.01 10.60
N PRO A 18 -3.58 -1.33 9.46
CA PRO A 18 -4.24 -1.68 8.21
C PRO A 18 -3.88 -3.05 7.64
N ILE A 19 -2.69 -3.61 7.89
CA ILE A 19 -2.41 -5.02 7.54
C ILE A 19 -3.36 -5.95 8.30
N VAL A 20 -3.43 -5.80 9.61
CA VAL A 20 -4.25 -6.67 10.47
C VAL A 20 -5.73 -6.53 10.10
N LEU A 21 -6.18 -5.29 9.85
CA LEU A 21 -7.54 -5.02 9.37
C LEU A 21 -7.78 -5.62 7.97
N SER A 22 -6.79 -5.61 7.07
CA SER A 22 -6.90 -6.23 5.74
C SER A 22 -7.12 -7.73 5.84
N PHE A 23 -6.46 -8.42 6.77
CA PHE A 23 -6.69 -9.85 7.01
C PHE A 23 -8.05 -10.17 7.63
N GLY A 24 -8.67 -9.24 8.36
CA GLY A 24 -10.01 -9.43 8.93
C GLY A 24 -11.16 -9.04 8.00
N ILE A 25 -11.02 -7.90 7.32
CA ILE A 25 -12.09 -7.25 6.57
C ILE A 25 -12.17 -7.78 5.14
N LEU A 26 -11.02 -7.91 4.45
CA LEU A 26 -11.00 -8.30 3.04
C LEU A 26 -11.56 -9.72 2.83
N PRO A 27 -11.15 -10.74 3.63
CA PRO A 27 -11.72 -12.09 3.50
C PRO A 27 -13.20 -12.14 3.88
N ARG A 28 -13.66 -11.34 4.85
CA ARG A 28 -15.08 -11.25 5.19
C ARG A 28 -15.89 -10.64 4.05
N GLN A 29 -15.39 -9.58 3.40
CA GLN A 29 -16.07 -8.98 2.25
C GLN A 29 -16.13 -9.96 1.08
N VAL A 30 -15.03 -10.62 0.75
CA VAL A 30 -14.99 -11.65 -0.30
C VAL A 30 -15.93 -12.81 0.04
N ALA A 31 -15.90 -13.33 1.28
CA ALA A 31 -16.79 -14.39 1.72
C ALA A 31 -18.26 -13.98 1.70
N SER A 32 -18.60 -12.73 2.04
CA SER A 32 -19.98 -12.23 1.98
C SER A 32 -20.49 -12.13 0.54
N ILE A 33 -19.64 -11.73 -0.41
CA ILE A 33 -19.99 -11.67 -1.83
C ILE A 33 -20.18 -13.09 -2.38
N ILE A 34 -19.28 -14.02 -2.05
CA ILE A 34 -19.40 -15.43 -2.45
C ILE A 34 -20.62 -16.07 -1.79
N ALA A 35 -20.94 -15.77 -0.53
CA ALA A 35 -22.11 -16.32 0.16
C ALA A 35 -23.44 -15.78 -0.41
N GLN A 36 -23.49 -14.54 -0.88
CA GLN A 36 -24.69 -13.95 -1.49
C GLN A 36 -24.96 -14.47 -2.92
N PHE A 37 -23.92 -14.77 -3.69
CA PHE A 37 -24.06 -15.05 -5.13
C PHE A 37 -23.59 -16.45 -5.53
N GLY A 38 -22.98 -17.21 -4.61
CA GLY A 38 -22.54 -18.58 -4.84
C GLY A 38 -21.59 -18.74 -6.04
N PRO A 39 -21.55 -19.91 -6.69
CA PRO A 39 -20.76 -20.14 -7.91
C PRO A 39 -21.27 -19.33 -9.13
N SER A 40 -22.44 -18.70 -9.04
CA SER A 40 -23.08 -17.89 -10.09
C SER A 40 -22.49 -16.49 -10.24
N CYS A 41 -21.51 -16.10 -9.42
CA CYS A 41 -20.87 -14.78 -9.49
C CYS A 41 -20.24 -14.46 -10.85
N ALA A 42 -19.86 -15.46 -11.64
CA ALA A 42 -19.31 -15.26 -12.96
C ALA A 42 -20.34 -14.77 -14.00
N GLU A 43 -21.63 -15.09 -13.80
CA GLU A 43 -22.72 -14.66 -14.70
C GLU A 43 -23.29 -13.28 -14.32
N ASN A 44 -23.13 -12.87 -13.06
CA ASN A 44 -23.59 -11.56 -12.61
C ASN A 44 -22.49 -10.50 -12.78
N SER A 45 -22.67 -9.61 -13.76
CA SER A 45 -21.73 -8.53 -14.07
C SER A 45 -21.40 -7.66 -12.85
N TRP A 46 -22.36 -7.43 -11.95
CA TRP A 46 -22.15 -6.64 -10.74
C TRP A 46 -21.27 -7.36 -9.71
N CYS A 47 -21.42 -8.69 -9.54
CA CYS A 47 -20.52 -9.45 -8.65
C CYS A 47 -19.09 -9.45 -9.21
N ALA A 48 -18.94 -9.75 -10.50
CA ALA A 48 -17.64 -9.84 -11.16
C ALA A 48 -16.87 -8.50 -11.09
N GLU A 49 -17.54 -7.38 -11.32
CA GLU A 49 -16.94 -6.04 -11.23
C GLU A 49 -16.45 -5.73 -9.81
N ARG A 50 -17.27 -6.02 -8.79
CA ARG A 50 -16.93 -5.75 -7.39
C ARG A 50 -15.77 -6.61 -6.90
N LEU A 51 -15.76 -7.91 -7.26
CA LEU A 51 -14.69 -8.84 -6.92
C LEU A 51 -13.37 -8.44 -7.62
N SER A 52 -13.45 -8.05 -8.89
CA SER A 52 -12.31 -7.54 -9.67
C SER A 52 -11.74 -6.28 -9.02
N SER A 53 -12.58 -5.30 -8.68
CA SER A 53 -12.16 -4.06 -8.02
C SER A 53 -11.44 -4.30 -6.69
N ILE A 54 -12.00 -5.18 -5.83
CA ILE A 54 -11.38 -5.56 -4.56
C ILE A 54 -10.02 -6.23 -4.79
N THR A 55 -9.93 -7.11 -5.79
CA THR A 55 -8.70 -7.84 -6.11
C THR A 55 -7.62 -6.89 -6.63
N VAL A 56 -7.96 -6.00 -7.57
CA VAL A 56 -7.03 -4.99 -8.10
C VAL A 56 -6.54 -4.08 -6.99
N PHE A 57 -7.44 -3.59 -6.13
CA PHE A 57 -7.06 -2.77 -4.98
C PHE A 57 -6.11 -3.53 -4.04
N ALA A 58 -6.41 -4.80 -3.72
CA ALA A 58 -5.56 -5.59 -2.84
C ALA A 58 -4.14 -5.76 -3.42
N VAL A 59 -4.02 -6.13 -4.70
CA VAL A 59 -2.73 -6.28 -5.37
C VAL A 59 -1.93 -4.97 -5.34
N LEU A 60 -2.58 -3.84 -5.66
CA LEU A 60 -1.95 -2.53 -5.63
C LEU A 60 -1.54 -2.10 -4.21
N ALA A 61 -2.40 -2.30 -3.22
CA ALA A 61 -2.15 -1.96 -1.84
C ALA A 61 -0.96 -2.75 -1.27
N TRP A 62 -0.93 -4.07 -1.48
CA TRP A 62 0.19 -4.93 -1.08
C TRP A 62 1.49 -4.57 -1.80
N SER A 63 1.42 -4.25 -3.09
CA SER A 63 2.58 -3.82 -3.88
C SER A 63 3.14 -2.48 -3.39
N ALA A 64 2.28 -1.50 -3.14
CA ALA A 64 2.65 -0.20 -2.56
C ALA A 64 3.32 -0.38 -1.19
N TRP A 65 2.80 -1.30 -0.39
CA TRP A 65 3.35 -1.67 0.91
C TRP A 65 4.71 -2.34 0.85
N GLY A 66 4.92 -3.28 -0.06
CA GLY A 66 6.23 -3.88 -0.31
C GLY A 66 7.27 -2.83 -0.70
N LEU A 67 6.89 -1.92 -1.62
CA LEU A 67 7.75 -0.81 -2.04
C LEU A 67 8.04 0.18 -0.90
N TYR A 68 7.06 0.46 -0.05
CA TYR A 68 7.24 1.26 1.16
C TYR A 68 8.35 0.70 2.05
N PHE A 69 8.32 -0.60 2.35
CA PHE A 69 9.35 -1.22 3.20
C PHE A 69 10.73 -1.18 2.55
N ILE A 70 10.81 -1.47 1.25
CA ILE A 70 12.07 -1.43 0.51
C ILE A 70 12.68 -0.02 0.50
N ILE A 71 11.87 1.00 0.20
CA ILE A 71 12.30 2.41 0.14
C ILE A 71 12.76 2.88 1.53
N ASN A 72 11.99 2.58 2.58
CA ASN A 72 12.35 2.97 3.94
C ASN A 72 13.62 2.28 4.42
N TYR A 73 13.72 0.97 4.21
CA TYR A 73 14.90 0.20 4.58
C TYR A 73 16.16 0.76 3.91
N ARG A 74 16.09 1.04 2.60
CA ARG A 74 17.21 1.66 1.87
C ARG A 74 17.55 3.04 2.42
N TRP A 75 16.54 3.86 2.69
CA TRP A 75 16.74 5.20 3.23
C TRP A 75 17.36 5.21 4.64
N ILE A 76 16.98 4.28 5.51
CA ILE A 76 17.49 4.18 6.89
C ILE A 76 18.91 3.62 6.89
N ARG A 77 19.15 2.55 6.12
CA ARG A 77 20.43 1.82 6.11
C ARG A 77 21.51 2.55 5.33
N PHE A 78 21.18 3.09 4.17
CA PHE A 78 22.17 3.71 3.26
C PHE A 78 22.08 5.24 3.23
N GLY A 79 21.02 5.84 3.76
CA GLY A 79 20.85 7.30 3.78
C GLY A 79 20.34 7.91 2.46
N TYR A 80 20.36 7.16 1.36
CA TYR A 80 19.91 7.57 0.03
C TYR A 80 18.93 6.54 -0.58
N VAL A 81 18.16 6.95 -1.59
CA VAL A 81 17.28 6.05 -2.35
C VAL A 81 17.35 6.40 -3.83
N GLU A 82 17.61 5.39 -4.67
CA GLU A 82 17.67 5.56 -6.12
C GLU A 82 16.36 6.12 -6.70
N LYS A 83 16.50 6.97 -7.73
CA LYS A 83 15.38 7.64 -8.40
C LYS A 83 14.36 6.65 -8.98
N LYS A 84 14.82 5.52 -9.55
CA LYS A 84 13.94 4.51 -10.16
C LYS A 84 12.94 3.92 -9.17
N ILE A 85 13.41 3.51 -7.99
CA ILE A 85 12.57 2.87 -6.97
C ILE A 85 11.60 3.89 -6.37
N ARG A 86 12.00 5.16 -6.21
CA ARG A 86 11.12 6.21 -5.74
C ARG A 86 9.95 6.50 -6.68
N ILE A 87 10.23 6.63 -7.97
CA ILE A 87 9.19 6.89 -8.97
C ILE A 87 8.22 5.72 -9.01
N LEU A 88 8.75 4.49 -8.99
CA LEU A 88 7.92 3.28 -8.93
C LEU A 88 7.03 3.26 -7.68
N GLY A 89 7.61 3.52 -6.50
CA GLY A 89 6.85 3.59 -5.24
C GLY A 89 5.78 4.67 -5.23
N ALA A 90 6.10 5.88 -5.72
CA ALA A 90 5.13 6.97 -5.81
C ALA A 90 4.01 6.66 -6.82
N PHE A 91 4.34 6.07 -7.97
CA PHE A 91 3.38 5.68 -8.98
C PHE A 91 2.43 4.59 -8.47
N VAL A 92 2.98 3.47 -8.00
CA VAL A 92 2.19 2.35 -7.46
C VAL A 92 1.36 2.79 -6.25
N GLY A 93 1.94 3.59 -5.37
CA GLY A 93 1.25 4.16 -4.22
C GLY A 93 0.07 5.07 -4.60
N THR A 94 0.24 5.90 -5.62
CA THR A 94 -0.83 6.77 -6.13
C THR A 94 -1.94 5.96 -6.79
N CYS A 95 -1.59 4.95 -7.61
CA CYS A 95 -2.56 4.03 -8.19
C CYS A 95 -3.35 3.26 -7.12
N ALA A 96 -2.69 2.83 -6.04
CA ALA A 96 -3.35 2.18 -4.91
C ALA A 96 -4.32 3.13 -4.19
N LEU A 97 -3.96 4.40 -4.03
CA LEU A 97 -4.83 5.44 -3.46
C LEU A 97 -6.05 5.74 -4.33
N LEU A 98 -5.88 5.84 -5.65
CA LEU A 98 -6.98 6.09 -6.60
C LEU A 98 -7.94 4.90 -6.69
N SER A 99 -7.41 3.68 -6.52
CA SER A 99 -8.22 2.45 -6.51
C SER A 99 -8.91 2.21 -5.16
N ALA A 100 -8.58 2.99 -4.14
CA ALA A 100 -9.10 2.81 -2.80
C ALA A 100 -10.49 3.46 -2.63
N HIS A 101 -11.44 2.70 -2.08
CA HIS A 101 -12.64 3.29 -1.49
C HIS A 101 -12.28 3.95 -0.15
N LEU A 102 -13.14 4.80 0.42
CA LEU A 102 -12.84 5.60 1.64
C LEU A 102 -12.05 4.84 2.74
N TYR A 103 -12.42 3.60 3.04
CA TYR A 103 -11.71 2.76 4.02
C TYR A 103 -10.31 2.32 3.57
N GLY A 104 -10.13 2.03 2.29
CA GLY A 104 -8.83 1.68 1.71
C GLY A 104 -7.84 2.85 1.69
N VAL A 105 -8.33 4.09 1.65
CA VAL A 105 -7.49 5.30 1.71
C VAL A 105 -6.72 5.30 3.02
N PHE A 106 -7.39 5.11 4.16
CA PHE A 106 -6.73 5.05 5.48
C PHE A 106 -5.68 3.93 5.57
N MET A 107 -5.84 2.85 4.81
CA MET A 107 -4.92 1.71 4.80
C MET A 107 -3.62 1.98 4.05
N VAL A 108 -3.68 2.83 3.01
CA VAL A 108 -2.57 3.07 2.07
C VAL A 108 -1.93 4.45 2.29
N LEU A 109 -2.68 5.41 2.84
CA LEU A 109 -2.24 6.79 3.03
C LEU A 109 -0.95 6.95 3.85
N PRO A 110 -0.75 6.26 5.00
CA PRO A 110 0.50 6.38 5.76
C PRO A 110 1.72 5.93 4.94
N ALA A 111 1.57 4.87 4.15
CA ALA A 111 2.63 4.33 3.31
C ALA A 111 2.99 5.30 2.17
N VAL A 112 1.97 5.85 1.50
CA VAL A 112 2.18 6.77 0.37
C VAL A 112 2.74 8.11 0.83
N LEU A 113 2.24 8.68 1.93
CA LEU A 113 2.76 9.93 2.47
C LEU A 113 4.25 9.81 2.82
N LEU A 114 4.67 8.69 3.42
CA LEU A 114 6.08 8.49 3.74
C LEU A 114 6.93 8.25 2.48
N MET A 115 6.41 7.51 1.48
CA MET A 115 7.10 7.34 0.19
C MET A 115 7.28 8.68 -0.53
N LEU A 116 6.27 9.55 -0.54
CA LEU A 116 6.33 10.91 -1.08
C LEU A 116 7.29 11.79 -0.27
N TYR A 117 7.23 11.72 1.06
CA TYR A 117 8.17 12.44 1.91
C TYR A 117 9.61 12.04 1.56
N ILE A 118 9.91 10.75 1.47
CA ILE A 118 11.23 10.25 1.08
C ILE A 118 11.58 10.72 -0.32
N HIS A 119 10.63 10.73 -1.27
CA HIS A 119 10.85 11.21 -2.64
C HIS A 119 11.43 12.62 -2.69
N PHE A 120 10.89 13.54 -1.88
CA PHE A 120 11.35 14.93 -1.85
C PHE A 120 12.58 15.16 -0.96
N LYS A 121 12.75 14.39 0.12
CA LYS A 121 13.75 14.70 1.17
C LYS A 121 15.07 13.97 1.07
N ALA A 122 15.14 12.75 0.55
CA ALA A 122 16.42 12.01 0.60
C ALA A 122 17.29 12.23 -0.66
N PRO A 123 18.62 12.13 -0.53
CA PRO A 123 19.54 12.20 -1.66
C PRO A 123 19.39 10.99 -2.60
N TYR A 124 19.75 11.20 -3.87
CA TYR A 124 19.64 10.20 -4.93
C TYR A 124 20.85 9.25 -5.02
N SER A 125 22.00 9.67 -4.51
CA SER A 125 23.24 8.90 -4.46
C SER A 125 23.97 9.14 -3.15
N ALA A 126 24.92 8.26 -2.82
CA ALA A 126 25.79 8.41 -1.65
C ALA A 126 26.78 9.58 -1.75
N HIS A 127 26.91 10.19 -2.93
CA HIS A 127 27.89 11.24 -3.24
C HIS A 127 27.26 12.62 -3.49
N ALA A 128 26.02 12.82 -3.04
CA ALA A 128 25.30 14.08 -3.18
C ALA A 128 25.39 14.94 -1.91
#